data_AF-A0A176TCR0-F1
#
_entry.id   AF-A0A176TCR0-F1
#
_cell.length_a   1.000
_cell.length_b   1.000
_cell.length_c   1.000
_cell.angle_alpha   90.00
_cell.angle_beta   90.00
_cell.angle_gamma   90.00
#
_symmetry.space_group_name_H-M   'P 1'
#
loop_
_entity.id
_entity.type
_entity.pdbx_description
1 polymer ?
#
loop_
_entity_poly.entity_id
_entity_poly.type
_entity_poly.pdbx_seq_one_letter_code
_entity_poly.pdbx_strand_id
1 'polypeptide(L)'
;MKNIILNIFSLLLIGLSANSQTKVYYVSLKKDVKIPALPIKEYKGEKKQTLGEKIAVYPDIEFQEITGIGGAFNEIGGLALMSLPEESRENVMSNLFSKDQAQFSFCRTAIGASDFGTNAYSYAEVPNDYAMEHFSIKREEKSVIPYIKLAQKYNPNLKLFASPWSPPGWMKYSGLMDQGKENAAENKLKDDPEIYKAYASYFSKYVSAYKKEGIDVHKILIQNETDISTKYPSCVMHPEQMYKFVASYLRPEFDDKNIKTEIWAGTFRTYGALDALEFANKDAFLNAVDGIGIQYTNTKFISDMNLLVNNKPTMHTEGVCYNGKNTVEQAFKRLGEVA
;
A
#
# COMPACT_ATOMS: atom_id res chain seq x y z
N MET A 1 25.23 27.62 63.51
CA MET A 1 24.42 27.67 62.27
C MET A 1 25.07 26.78 61.24
N LYS A 2 24.33 25.74 60.81
CA LYS A 2 24.51 24.83 59.66
C LYS A 2 25.85 24.08 59.51
N ASN A 3 25.87 22.84 60.02
CA ASN A 3 26.70 21.76 59.50
C ASN A 3 26.25 21.44 58.06
N ILE A 4 27.16 21.54 57.09
CA ILE A 4 26.95 21.05 55.73
C ILE A 4 27.54 19.64 55.66
N ILE A 5 26.68 18.63 55.67
CA ILE A 5 27.03 17.26 55.34
C ILE A 5 27.02 17.15 53.82
N LEU A 6 28.20 17.05 53.21
CA LEU A 6 28.36 16.78 51.80
C LEU A 6 28.21 15.27 51.57
N ASN A 7 27.00 14.80 51.28
CA ASN A 7 26.78 13.43 50.82
C ASN A 7 27.19 13.33 49.35
N ILE A 8 28.38 12.80 49.08
CA ILE A 8 28.79 12.38 47.75
C ILE A 8 28.08 11.05 47.46
N PHE A 9 26.95 11.12 46.76
CA PHE A 9 26.36 9.95 46.11
C PHE A 9 27.24 9.57 44.93
N SER A 10 28.11 8.58 45.13
CA SER A 10 28.80 7.90 44.05
C SER A 10 27.77 7.01 43.36
N LEU A 11 27.10 7.52 42.33
CA LEU A 11 26.28 6.69 41.45
C LEU A 11 27.25 5.82 40.63
N LEU A 12 27.46 4.59 41.08
CA LEU A 12 28.09 3.55 40.27
C LEU A 12 27.14 3.28 39.10
N LEU A 13 27.37 3.93 37.95
CA LEU A 13 26.82 3.48 36.68
C LEU A 13 27.49 2.13 36.37
N ILE A 14 26.88 1.05 36.84
CA ILE A 14 27.13 -0.27 36.29
C ILE A 14 26.51 -0.22 34.89
N GLY A 15 27.34 0.14 33.92
CA GLY A 15 27.03 -0.09 32.51
C GLY A 15 26.90 -1.60 32.32
N LEU A 16 25.68 -2.10 32.45
CA LEU A 16 25.29 -3.37 31.86
C LEU A 16 25.38 -3.16 30.35
N SER A 17 26.59 -3.33 29.80
CA SER A 17 26.74 -3.57 28.36
C SER A 17 26.02 -4.88 28.10
N ALA A 18 24.75 -4.80 27.72
CA ALA A 18 24.03 -5.92 27.14
C ALA A 18 24.87 -6.37 25.96
N ASN A 19 25.52 -7.52 26.09
CA ASN A 19 26.27 -8.13 25.01
C ASN A 19 25.22 -8.66 24.02
N SER A 20 24.63 -7.76 23.22
CA SER A 20 23.61 -8.14 22.26
C SER A 20 24.32 -8.92 21.16
N GLN A 21 24.26 -10.24 21.26
CA GLN A 21 24.73 -11.10 20.18
C GLN A 21 23.79 -10.88 18.99
N THR A 22 24.25 -10.13 17.99
CA THR A 22 23.50 -9.91 16.75
C THR A 22 23.24 -11.25 16.07
N LYS A 23 21.96 -11.59 15.90
CA LYS A 23 21.56 -12.74 15.10
C LYS A 23 21.41 -12.29 13.65
N VAL A 24 22.03 -13.03 12.75
CA VAL A 24 21.93 -12.76 11.31
C VAL A 24 21.12 -13.87 10.67
N TYR A 25 20.08 -13.49 9.94
CA TYR A 25 19.25 -14.42 9.17
C TYR A 25 19.44 -14.18 7.68
N TYR A 26 19.39 -15.23 6.87
CA TYR A 26 19.59 -15.12 5.43
C TYR A 26 18.76 -16.14 4.66
N VAL A 27 18.50 -15.83 3.39
CA VAL A 27 17.89 -16.73 2.41
C VAL A 27 18.87 -16.87 1.24
N SER A 28 19.14 -18.10 0.81
CA SER A 28 19.99 -18.35 -0.37
C SER A 28 19.11 -18.53 -1.60
N LEU A 29 19.11 -17.55 -2.50
CA LEU A 29 18.44 -17.62 -3.79
C LEU A 29 19.46 -18.04 -4.86
N LYS A 30 19.29 -19.22 -5.45
CA LYS A 30 20.13 -19.72 -6.54
C LYS A 30 19.26 -20.05 -7.74
N LYS A 31 19.69 -19.61 -8.92
CA LYS A 31 19.00 -19.91 -10.19
C LYS A 31 18.84 -21.43 -10.33
N ASP A 32 17.66 -21.85 -10.78
CA ASP A 32 17.30 -23.25 -11.03
C ASP A 32 17.33 -24.17 -9.78
N VAL A 33 17.43 -23.61 -8.57
CA VAL A 33 17.31 -24.34 -7.31
C VAL A 33 15.95 -24.07 -6.68
N LYS A 34 15.21 -25.14 -6.38
CA LYS A 34 13.92 -25.04 -5.68
C LYS A 34 14.10 -24.42 -4.30
N ILE A 35 13.37 -23.34 -4.03
CA ILE A 35 13.33 -22.69 -2.72
C ILE A 35 12.47 -23.57 -1.78
N PRO A 36 12.99 -23.98 -0.60
CA PRO A 36 12.20 -24.74 0.37
C PRO A 36 11.12 -23.86 1.00
N ALA A 37 10.07 -24.46 1.57
CA ALA A 37 8.93 -23.74 2.15
C ALA A 37 9.32 -22.73 3.25
N LEU A 38 10.34 -23.05 4.05
CA LEU A 38 10.92 -22.16 5.06
C LEU A 38 12.40 -21.94 4.74
N PRO A 39 12.73 -20.95 3.88
CA PRO A 39 14.07 -20.80 3.34
C PRO A 39 15.02 -19.99 4.24
N ILE A 40 14.52 -19.43 5.33
CA ILE A 40 15.27 -18.59 6.27
C ILE A 40 16.22 -19.48 7.08
N LYS A 41 17.50 -19.10 7.11
CA LYS A 41 18.56 -19.74 7.88
C LYS A 41 19.21 -18.73 8.81
N GLU A 42 19.63 -19.18 9.99
CA GLU A 42 20.42 -18.36 10.91
C GLU A 42 21.91 -18.59 10.63
N TYR A 43 22.66 -17.51 10.43
CA TYR A 43 24.11 -17.54 10.34
C TYR A 43 24.71 -17.66 11.75
N LYS A 44 25.43 -18.77 11.99
CA LYS A 44 25.99 -19.10 13.32
C LYS A 44 27.41 -18.57 13.56
N GLY A 45 27.98 -17.83 12.61
CA GLY A 45 29.38 -17.37 12.66
C GLY A 45 30.39 -18.48 12.34
N GLU A 46 31.51 -18.12 11.71
CA GLU A 46 32.67 -19.01 11.59
C GLU A 46 33.72 -18.63 12.64
N LYS A 47 34.34 -19.63 13.29
CA LYS A 47 35.45 -19.41 14.24
C LYS A 47 36.74 -18.93 13.57
N LYS A 48 36.82 -18.97 12.23
CA LYS A 48 37.99 -18.54 11.45
C LYS A 48 37.72 -17.22 10.78
N GLN A 49 38.58 -16.24 11.06
CA GLN A 49 38.60 -14.96 10.37
C GLN A 49 39.14 -15.20 8.96
N THR A 50 38.25 -15.22 7.97
CA THR A 50 38.63 -15.25 6.55
C THR A 50 38.73 -13.81 6.03
N LEU A 51 39.63 -13.58 5.07
CA LEU A 51 39.62 -12.36 4.24
C LEU A 51 38.30 -12.36 3.46
N GLY A 52 37.38 -11.46 3.80
CA GLY A 52 36.06 -11.37 3.19
C GLY A 52 35.44 -10.00 3.39
N GLU A 53 34.31 -9.76 2.71
CA GLU A 53 33.53 -8.53 2.85
C GLU A 53 33.00 -8.40 4.28
N LYS A 54 33.11 -7.19 4.85
CA LYS A 54 32.62 -6.88 6.18
C LYS A 54 31.36 -6.04 6.08
N ILE A 55 30.27 -6.55 6.65
CA ILE A 55 29.04 -5.77 6.87
C ILE A 55 29.08 -5.27 8.32
N ALA A 56 29.05 -3.96 8.50
CA ALA A 56 28.95 -3.31 9.80
C ALA A 56 27.53 -2.76 9.98
N VAL A 57 26.93 -3.01 11.15
CA VAL A 57 25.63 -2.46 11.53
C VAL A 57 25.87 -1.42 12.61
N TYR A 58 25.32 -0.21 12.43
CA TYR A 58 25.41 0.90 13.38
C TYR A 58 24.03 1.16 13.97
N PRO A 59 23.71 0.63 15.18
CA PRO A 59 22.37 0.73 15.76
C PRO A 59 21.91 2.17 16.04
N ASP A 60 22.86 3.10 16.20
CA ASP A 60 22.57 4.51 16.49
C ASP A 60 22.26 5.34 15.23
N ILE A 61 22.31 4.73 14.04
CA ILE A 61 21.93 5.36 12.76
C ILE A 61 20.57 4.82 12.34
N GLU A 62 19.54 5.64 12.52
CA GLU A 62 18.16 5.29 12.20
C GLU A 62 17.71 5.85 10.85
N PHE A 63 16.76 5.15 10.23
CA PHE A 63 16.10 5.55 8.99
C PHE A 63 14.57 5.41 9.14
N GLN A 64 13.86 5.10 8.07
CA GLN A 64 12.41 4.95 8.09
C GLN A 64 11.94 3.72 8.90
N GLU A 65 10.77 3.86 9.52
CA GLU A 65 10.03 2.72 10.06
C GLU A 65 9.32 1.96 8.94
N ILE A 66 9.50 0.63 8.90
CA ILE A 66 8.79 -0.23 7.94
C ILE A 66 7.42 -0.58 8.52
N THR A 67 6.37 0.04 7.97
CA THR A 67 4.98 -0.20 8.40
C THR A 67 4.52 -1.65 8.16
N GLY A 68 4.95 -2.27 7.06
CA GLY A 68 4.61 -3.64 6.73
C GLY A 68 4.88 -3.99 5.28
N ILE A 69 4.73 -5.27 4.96
CA ILE A 69 4.91 -5.85 3.61
C ILE A 69 3.71 -6.77 3.36
N GLY A 70 3.24 -6.83 2.10
CA GLY A 70 2.15 -7.71 1.73
C GLY A 70 1.87 -7.74 0.23
N GLY A 71 0.64 -8.08 -0.11
CA GLY A 71 0.16 -8.21 -1.49
C GLY A 71 -1.21 -7.59 -1.70
N ALA A 72 -1.81 -7.83 -2.86
CA ALA A 72 -3.11 -7.27 -3.22
C ALA A 72 -4.24 -8.32 -3.15
N PHE A 73 -5.34 -7.98 -2.49
CA PHE A 73 -6.61 -8.69 -2.54
C PHE A 73 -7.39 -8.22 -3.76
N ASN A 74 -7.42 -9.04 -4.82
CA ASN A 74 -8.18 -8.78 -6.05
C ASN A 74 -9.29 -9.82 -6.27
N GLU A 75 -10.29 -9.47 -7.09
CA GLU A 75 -11.51 -10.27 -7.27
C GLU A 75 -11.21 -11.65 -7.87
N ILE A 76 -10.41 -11.73 -8.95
CA ILE A 76 -10.07 -13.01 -9.57
C ILE A 76 -9.24 -13.90 -8.63
N GLY A 77 -8.31 -13.32 -7.88
CA GLY A 77 -7.51 -14.02 -6.88
C GLY A 77 -8.35 -14.57 -5.74
N GLY A 78 -9.35 -13.81 -5.27
CA GLY A 78 -10.32 -14.27 -4.29
C GLY A 78 -11.19 -15.41 -4.83
N LEU A 79 -11.69 -15.32 -6.06
CA LEU A 79 -12.46 -16.39 -6.70
C LEU A 79 -11.62 -17.67 -6.86
N ALA A 80 -10.36 -17.54 -7.29
CA ALA A 80 -9.44 -18.66 -7.42
C ALA A 80 -9.16 -19.32 -6.06
N LEU A 81 -8.91 -18.53 -5.02
CA LEU A 81 -8.71 -19.04 -3.65
C LEU A 81 -9.96 -19.78 -3.15
N MET A 82 -11.15 -19.22 -3.39
CA MET A 82 -12.42 -19.81 -2.93
C MET A 82 -12.83 -21.04 -3.73
N SER A 83 -12.26 -21.28 -4.91
CA SER A 83 -12.47 -22.53 -5.67
C SER A 83 -11.66 -23.73 -5.13
N LEU A 84 -10.70 -23.49 -4.24
CA LEU A 84 -9.90 -24.55 -3.64
C LEU A 84 -10.69 -25.32 -2.56
N PRO A 85 -10.36 -26.61 -2.32
CA PRO A 85 -10.81 -27.30 -1.12
C PRO A 85 -10.40 -26.53 0.15
N GLU A 86 -11.22 -26.62 1.20
CA GLU A 86 -11.02 -25.85 2.43
C GLU A 86 -9.61 -25.99 3.02
N GLU A 87 -9.08 -27.22 3.09
CA GLU A 87 -7.72 -27.47 3.59
C GLU A 87 -6.64 -26.73 2.77
N SER A 88 -6.75 -26.76 1.43
CA SER A 88 -5.79 -26.07 0.56
C SER A 88 -5.89 -24.56 0.71
N ARG A 89 -7.11 -24.04 0.86
CA ARG A 89 -7.38 -22.63 1.09
C ARG A 89 -6.78 -22.16 2.43
N GLU A 90 -7.01 -22.91 3.51
CA GLU A 90 -6.44 -22.63 4.84
C GLU A 90 -4.89 -22.68 4.79
N ASN A 91 -4.31 -23.66 4.08
CA ASN A 91 -2.86 -23.75 3.92
C ASN A 91 -2.26 -22.53 3.20
N VAL A 92 -2.89 -22.05 2.12
CA VAL A 92 -2.44 -20.83 1.41
C VAL A 92 -2.47 -19.62 2.35
N MET A 93 -3.55 -19.44 3.10
CA MET A 93 -3.73 -18.29 3.97
C MET A 93 -2.82 -18.34 5.19
N SER A 94 -2.60 -19.52 5.76
CA SER A 94 -1.60 -19.71 6.82
C SER A 94 -0.19 -19.36 6.34
N ASN A 95 0.21 -19.85 5.16
CA ASN A 95 1.54 -19.57 4.61
C ASN A 95 1.78 -18.07 4.37
N LEU A 96 0.75 -17.33 3.97
CA LEU A 96 0.87 -15.90 3.68
C LEU A 96 0.77 -15.02 4.93
N PHE A 97 -0.09 -15.37 5.90
CA PHE A 97 -0.49 -14.44 6.96
C PHE A 97 -0.12 -14.90 8.38
N SER A 98 0.16 -16.18 8.63
CA SER A 98 0.55 -16.65 9.97
C SER A 98 1.87 -16.05 10.43
N LYS A 99 1.99 -15.82 11.75
CA LYS A 99 3.17 -15.25 12.42
C LYS A 99 4.47 -16.00 12.15
N ASP A 100 4.40 -17.33 12.05
CA ASP A 100 5.58 -18.19 11.86
C ASP A 100 5.85 -18.49 10.37
N GLN A 101 5.17 -17.79 9.46
CA GLN A 101 5.29 -17.94 8.01
C GLN A 101 5.69 -16.60 7.38
N ALA A 102 5.12 -16.19 6.24
CA ALA A 102 5.45 -14.92 5.61
C ALA A 102 4.93 -13.69 6.38
N GLN A 103 3.89 -13.87 7.20
CA GLN A 103 3.26 -12.85 8.04
C GLN A 103 2.99 -11.51 7.32
N PHE A 104 2.40 -11.58 6.12
CA PHE A 104 1.97 -10.36 5.43
C PHE A 104 1.07 -9.52 6.34
N SER A 105 1.47 -8.26 6.52
CA SER A 105 0.94 -7.38 7.57
C SER A 105 0.35 -6.10 7.02
N PHE A 106 0.63 -5.78 5.76
CA PHE A 106 0.08 -4.61 5.12
C PHE A 106 -0.24 -4.87 3.64
N CYS A 107 -1.53 -4.94 3.32
CA CYS A 107 -2.01 -5.36 2.01
C CYS A 107 -2.86 -4.30 1.32
N ARG A 108 -3.01 -4.46 0.02
CA ARG A 108 -3.79 -3.59 -0.86
C ARG A 108 -5.14 -4.20 -1.20
N THR A 109 -6.16 -3.37 -1.41
CA THR A 109 -7.39 -3.75 -2.12
C THR A 109 -7.81 -2.68 -3.13
N ALA A 110 -8.68 -3.04 -4.06
CA ALA A 110 -9.27 -2.11 -5.02
C ALA A 110 -10.53 -1.46 -4.45
N ILE A 111 -10.77 -0.20 -4.79
CA ILE A 111 -12.08 0.44 -4.60
C ILE A 111 -12.84 0.31 -5.91
N GLY A 112 -13.71 -0.71 -6.01
CA GLY A 112 -14.35 -1.12 -7.26
C GLY A 112 -13.45 -2.04 -8.10
N ALA A 113 -13.66 -2.06 -9.41
CA ALA A 113 -12.90 -2.93 -10.29
C ALA A 113 -11.42 -2.54 -10.43
N SER A 114 -10.58 -3.54 -10.71
CA SER A 114 -9.21 -3.43 -11.20
C SER A 114 -9.06 -4.20 -12.51
N ASP A 115 -7.87 -4.25 -13.09
CA ASP A 115 -7.53 -5.17 -14.18
C ASP A 115 -7.59 -6.66 -13.77
N PHE A 116 -7.52 -6.96 -12.47
CA PHE A 116 -7.79 -8.28 -11.88
C PHE A 116 -9.26 -8.46 -11.43
N GLY A 117 -10.16 -7.67 -12.00
CA GLY A 117 -11.61 -7.87 -11.94
C GLY A 117 -12.13 -8.78 -13.05
N THR A 118 -13.26 -9.43 -12.82
CA THR A 118 -13.96 -10.24 -13.83
C THR A 118 -14.64 -9.39 -14.91
N ASN A 119 -14.95 -8.13 -14.60
CA ASN A 119 -15.34 -7.07 -15.53
C ASN A 119 -15.13 -5.69 -14.85
N ALA A 120 -15.32 -4.60 -15.61
CA ALA A 120 -15.40 -3.26 -15.04
C ALA A 120 -16.70 -3.09 -14.24
N TYR A 121 -16.60 -2.51 -13.04
CA TYR A 121 -17.73 -2.15 -12.19
C TYR A 121 -17.32 -1.09 -11.16
N SER A 122 -18.31 -0.40 -10.60
CA SER A 122 -18.17 0.50 -9.45
C SER A 122 -19.23 0.16 -8.38
N TYR A 123 -19.08 0.72 -7.18
CA TYR A 123 -20.12 0.63 -6.15
C TYR A 123 -21.28 1.61 -6.37
N ALA A 124 -21.17 2.56 -7.31
CA ALA A 124 -22.18 3.61 -7.56
C ALA A 124 -22.43 3.82 -9.06
N GLU A 125 -23.09 2.86 -9.70
CA GLU A 125 -23.24 2.83 -11.17
C GLU A 125 -24.47 3.59 -11.70
N VAL A 126 -25.44 3.93 -10.83
CA VAL A 126 -26.62 4.71 -11.22
C VAL A 126 -26.17 6.12 -11.64
N PRO A 127 -26.43 6.54 -12.89
CA PRO A 127 -26.00 7.86 -13.37
C PRO A 127 -26.59 9.00 -12.55
N ASN A 128 -25.78 10.03 -12.28
CA ASN A 128 -26.19 11.24 -11.54
C ASN A 128 -26.67 10.98 -10.11
N ASP A 129 -26.29 9.84 -9.50
CA ASP A 129 -26.55 9.55 -8.08
C ASP A 129 -25.60 10.34 -7.18
N TYR A 130 -25.71 11.67 -7.18
CA TYR A 130 -24.82 12.56 -6.44
C TYR A 130 -24.86 12.35 -4.91
N ALA A 131 -26.00 11.88 -4.39
CA ALA A 131 -26.20 11.58 -2.97
C ALA A 131 -25.74 10.15 -2.58
N MET A 132 -25.26 9.37 -3.55
CA MET A 132 -24.81 7.99 -3.37
C MET A 132 -25.90 7.08 -2.77
N GLU A 133 -27.16 7.29 -3.12
CA GLU A 133 -28.32 6.53 -2.58
C GLU A 133 -28.25 5.04 -2.96
N HIS A 134 -27.68 4.73 -4.13
CA HIS A 134 -27.58 3.39 -4.67
C HIS A 134 -26.20 2.76 -4.45
N PHE A 135 -25.34 3.39 -3.63
CA PHE A 135 -24.02 2.85 -3.30
C PHE A 135 -24.12 1.46 -2.67
N SER A 136 -23.37 0.49 -3.19
CA SER A 136 -23.38 -0.89 -2.67
C SER A 136 -22.08 -1.64 -2.89
N ILE A 137 -21.57 -2.27 -1.82
CA ILE A 137 -20.44 -3.21 -1.86
C ILE A 137 -20.88 -4.68 -1.96
N LYS A 138 -22.18 -4.95 -2.19
CA LYS A 138 -22.74 -6.32 -2.18
C LYS A 138 -22.00 -7.30 -3.09
N ARG A 139 -21.41 -6.81 -4.18
CA ARG A 139 -20.60 -7.61 -5.09
C ARG A 139 -19.40 -8.27 -4.39
N GLU A 140 -18.79 -7.56 -3.44
CA GLU A 140 -17.57 -7.98 -2.76
C GLU A 140 -17.79 -9.14 -1.80
N GLU A 141 -19.03 -9.37 -1.36
CA GLU A 141 -19.42 -10.47 -0.47
C GLU A 141 -19.07 -11.85 -1.07
N LYS A 142 -18.94 -11.93 -2.40
CA LYS A 142 -18.63 -13.17 -3.12
C LYS A 142 -17.15 -13.50 -3.21
N SER A 143 -16.26 -12.50 -3.07
CA SER A 143 -14.84 -12.70 -3.35
C SER A 143 -13.93 -11.91 -2.41
N VAL A 144 -13.87 -10.57 -2.52
CA VAL A 144 -12.84 -9.77 -1.84
C VAL A 144 -13.06 -9.74 -0.32
N ILE A 145 -14.30 -9.54 0.15
CA ILE A 145 -14.61 -9.55 1.59
C ILE A 145 -14.25 -10.89 2.26
N PRO A 146 -14.72 -12.06 1.77
CA PRO A 146 -14.36 -13.33 2.40
C PRO A 146 -12.85 -13.63 2.27
N TYR A 147 -12.19 -13.16 1.20
CA TYR A 147 -10.74 -13.29 1.06
C TYR A 147 -9.99 -12.52 2.15
N ILE A 148 -10.35 -11.24 2.38
CA ILE A 148 -9.76 -10.42 3.44
C ILE A 148 -10.04 -11.01 4.83
N LYS A 149 -11.29 -11.40 5.11
CA LYS A 149 -11.67 -11.97 6.42
C LYS A 149 -10.89 -13.24 6.73
N LEU A 150 -10.62 -14.07 5.72
CA LEU A 150 -9.80 -15.26 5.91
C LEU A 150 -8.34 -14.91 6.23
N ALA A 151 -7.79 -13.84 5.67
CA ALA A 151 -6.46 -13.34 6.05
C ALA A 151 -6.44 -12.85 7.51
N GLN A 152 -7.47 -12.10 7.93
CA GLN A 152 -7.59 -11.57 9.29
C GLN A 152 -7.68 -12.68 10.35
N LYS A 153 -8.18 -13.87 10.02
CA LYS A 153 -8.15 -15.05 10.90
C LYS A 153 -6.72 -15.43 11.33
N TYR A 154 -5.76 -15.32 10.41
CA TYR A 154 -4.35 -15.66 10.65
C TYR A 154 -3.50 -14.48 11.10
N ASN A 155 -3.85 -13.27 10.64
CA ASN A 155 -3.25 -12.02 11.08
C ASN A 155 -4.33 -10.99 11.48
N PRO A 156 -4.79 -11.00 12.74
CA PRO A 156 -5.77 -10.03 13.23
C PRO A 156 -5.29 -8.57 13.18
N ASN A 157 -3.97 -8.35 13.09
CA ASN A 157 -3.35 -7.03 13.00
C ASN A 157 -3.10 -6.59 11.55
N LEU A 158 -3.64 -7.31 10.56
CA LEU A 158 -3.51 -6.97 9.14
C LEU A 158 -4.04 -5.55 8.88
N LYS A 159 -3.17 -4.71 8.34
CA LYS A 159 -3.52 -3.37 7.88
C LYS A 159 -3.86 -3.40 6.39
N LEU A 160 -4.73 -2.50 5.95
CA LEU A 160 -5.12 -2.38 4.55
C LEU A 160 -4.99 -0.96 4.04
N PHE A 161 -4.58 -0.83 2.80
CA PHE A 161 -4.82 0.37 2.01
C PHE A 161 -5.66 0.06 0.78
N ALA A 162 -6.37 1.04 0.27
CA ALA A 162 -7.23 0.88 -0.90
C ALA A 162 -6.99 2.00 -1.92
N SER A 163 -7.16 1.67 -3.20
CA SER A 163 -7.09 2.65 -4.31
C SER A 163 -8.11 2.30 -5.38
N PRO A 164 -8.85 3.27 -5.96
CA PRO A 164 -9.64 3.02 -7.14
C PRO A 164 -8.73 2.93 -8.37
N TRP A 165 -9.09 2.08 -9.32
CA TRP A 165 -8.56 2.18 -10.68
C TRP A 165 -9.32 3.22 -11.50
N SER A 166 -10.62 3.40 -11.23
CA SER A 166 -11.45 4.39 -11.89
C SER A 166 -12.53 4.91 -10.94
N PRO A 167 -12.91 6.18 -11.03
CA PRO A 167 -14.23 6.66 -10.60
C PRO A 167 -15.36 5.92 -11.35
N PRO A 168 -16.60 5.94 -10.84
CA PRO A 168 -17.77 5.53 -11.62
C PRO A 168 -17.80 6.17 -13.01
N GLY A 169 -18.25 5.42 -14.03
CA GLY A 169 -18.22 5.88 -15.42
C GLY A 169 -18.92 7.22 -15.65
N TRP A 170 -20.08 7.45 -15.01
CA TRP A 170 -20.85 8.69 -15.16
C TRP A 170 -20.13 9.92 -14.58
N MET A 171 -19.11 9.74 -13.73
CA MET A 171 -18.27 10.83 -13.21
C MET A 171 -17.13 11.22 -14.16
N LYS A 172 -16.87 10.43 -15.20
CA LYS A 172 -15.78 10.68 -16.17
C LYS A 172 -16.33 11.31 -17.44
N TYR A 173 -15.47 12.05 -18.16
CA TYR A 173 -15.87 12.60 -19.46
C TYR A 173 -16.23 11.49 -20.47
N SER A 174 -15.49 10.38 -20.46
CA SER A 174 -15.73 9.24 -21.34
C SER A 174 -17.02 8.47 -21.06
N GLY A 175 -17.65 8.65 -19.89
CA GLY A 175 -18.78 7.83 -19.44
C GLY A 175 -18.43 6.38 -19.08
N LEU A 176 -17.17 5.96 -19.26
CA LEU A 176 -16.71 4.57 -19.16
C LEU A 176 -15.58 4.45 -18.14
N MET A 177 -15.57 3.35 -17.40
CA MET A 177 -14.48 3.04 -16.45
C MET A 177 -13.27 2.47 -17.18
N ASP A 178 -13.50 1.60 -18.16
CA ASP A 178 -12.50 0.97 -19.01
C ASP A 178 -12.39 1.66 -20.37
N GLN A 179 -11.73 1.04 -21.35
CA GLN A 179 -11.56 1.55 -22.72
C GLN A 179 -10.85 2.92 -22.83
N GLY A 180 -10.13 3.31 -21.78
CA GLY A 180 -9.35 4.55 -21.77
C GLY A 180 -8.34 4.66 -22.92
N LYS A 181 -7.82 3.53 -23.45
CA LYS A 181 -6.92 3.54 -24.62
C LYS A 181 -7.57 4.08 -25.90
N GLU A 182 -8.88 3.87 -26.07
CA GLU A 182 -9.61 4.29 -27.27
C GLU A 182 -10.00 5.77 -27.21
N ASN A 183 -10.10 6.33 -26.00
CA ASN A 183 -10.46 7.73 -25.78
C ASN A 183 -9.69 8.34 -24.59
N ALA A 184 -8.36 8.41 -24.72
CA ALA A 184 -7.48 8.83 -23.65
C ALA A 184 -7.73 10.29 -23.19
N ALA A 185 -8.17 11.18 -24.08
CA ALA A 185 -8.43 12.57 -23.78
C ALA A 185 -9.60 12.77 -22.79
N GLU A 186 -10.58 11.86 -22.82
CA GLU A 186 -11.77 11.87 -21.95
C GLU A 186 -11.69 10.87 -20.80
N ASN A 187 -10.60 10.09 -20.72
CA ASN A 187 -10.35 9.14 -19.64
C ASN A 187 -9.88 9.83 -18.35
N LYS A 188 -10.64 10.82 -17.88
CA LYS A 188 -10.35 11.62 -16.70
C LYS A 188 -11.64 11.99 -15.97
N LEU A 189 -11.52 12.28 -14.69
CA LEU A 189 -12.63 12.74 -13.85
C LEU A 189 -13.12 14.11 -14.34
N LYS A 190 -14.44 14.32 -14.36
CA LYS A 190 -15.05 15.62 -14.66
C LYS A 190 -14.60 16.66 -13.64
N ASP A 191 -14.15 17.82 -14.13
CA ASP A 191 -13.82 18.96 -13.27
C ASP A 191 -15.09 19.75 -12.91
N ASP A 192 -15.86 19.20 -11.98
CA ASP A 192 -17.15 19.74 -11.56
C ASP A 192 -17.35 19.59 -10.04
N PRO A 193 -17.83 20.64 -9.32
CA PRO A 193 -18.02 20.59 -7.87
C PRO A 193 -19.01 19.52 -7.38
N GLU A 194 -20.09 19.22 -8.09
CA GLU A 194 -21.06 18.19 -7.71
C GLU A 194 -20.44 16.80 -7.87
N ILE A 195 -19.65 16.60 -8.94
CA ILE A 195 -18.87 15.37 -9.14
C ILE A 195 -17.85 15.17 -8.02
N TYR A 196 -17.10 16.21 -7.64
CA TYR A 196 -16.13 16.09 -6.54
C TYR A 196 -16.80 15.78 -5.20
N LYS A 197 -17.93 16.41 -4.88
CA LYS A 197 -18.70 16.10 -3.66
C LYS A 197 -19.19 14.66 -3.66
N ALA A 198 -19.78 14.22 -4.77
CA ALA A 198 -20.25 12.84 -4.91
C ALA A 198 -19.09 11.84 -4.78
N TYR A 199 -17.94 12.12 -5.40
CA TYR A 199 -16.78 11.25 -5.34
C TYR A 199 -16.14 11.21 -3.94
N ALA A 200 -16.12 12.32 -3.20
CA ALA A 200 -15.73 12.31 -1.78
C ALA A 200 -16.66 11.41 -0.95
N SER A 201 -17.98 11.51 -1.18
CA SER A 201 -18.97 10.65 -0.51
C SER A 201 -18.81 9.18 -0.88
N TYR A 202 -18.40 8.87 -2.12
CA TYR A 202 -18.09 7.51 -2.54
C TYR A 202 -16.96 6.88 -1.71
N PHE A 203 -15.87 7.62 -1.44
CA PHE A 203 -14.78 7.15 -0.56
C PHE A 203 -15.25 6.98 0.89
N SER A 204 -16.00 7.93 1.45
CA SER A 204 -16.46 7.86 2.84
C SER A 204 -17.43 6.69 3.07
N LYS A 205 -18.31 6.42 2.10
CA LYS A 205 -19.21 5.26 2.09
C LYS A 205 -18.45 3.95 1.93
N TYR A 206 -17.42 3.89 1.09
CA TYR A 206 -16.57 2.71 0.97
C TYR A 206 -15.91 2.35 2.30
N VAL A 207 -15.21 3.30 2.93
CA VAL A 207 -14.54 3.09 4.23
C VAL A 207 -15.55 2.65 5.29
N SER A 208 -16.69 3.33 5.36
CA SER A 208 -17.74 3.01 6.34
C SER A 208 -18.37 1.63 6.10
N ALA A 209 -18.56 1.24 4.85
CA ALA A 209 -19.15 -0.05 4.49
C ALA A 209 -18.18 -1.21 4.79
N TYR A 210 -16.90 -1.06 4.47
CA TYR A 210 -15.88 -2.05 4.84
C TYR A 210 -15.71 -2.15 6.36
N LYS A 211 -15.78 -1.03 7.08
CA LYS A 211 -15.76 -1.04 8.56
C LYS A 211 -16.91 -1.84 9.15
N LYS A 212 -18.12 -1.73 8.60
CA LYS A 212 -19.30 -2.54 9.01
C LYS A 212 -19.08 -4.03 8.81
N GLU A 213 -18.26 -4.41 7.84
CA GLU A 213 -17.83 -5.79 7.60
C GLU A 213 -16.69 -6.24 8.53
N GLY A 214 -16.24 -5.41 9.46
CA GLY A 214 -15.09 -5.71 10.33
C GLY A 214 -13.73 -5.53 9.63
N ILE A 215 -13.69 -4.80 8.53
CA ILE A 215 -12.49 -4.56 7.73
C ILE A 215 -12.06 -3.11 7.87
N ASP A 216 -10.91 -2.89 8.51
CA ASP A 216 -10.34 -1.56 8.70
C ASP A 216 -9.47 -1.14 7.50
N VAL A 217 -9.96 -0.16 6.73
CA VAL A 217 -9.17 0.51 5.70
C VAL A 217 -8.36 1.62 6.36
N HIS A 218 -7.05 1.43 6.44
CA HIS A 218 -6.16 2.34 7.16
C HIS A 218 -5.71 3.52 6.31
N LYS A 219 -5.57 3.31 4.99
CA LYS A 219 -5.20 4.36 4.04
C LYS A 219 -6.04 4.26 2.77
N ILE A 220 -6.41 5.39 2.20
CA ILE A 220 -6.92 5.49 0.83
C ILE A 220 -5.94 6.27 -0.03
N LEU A 221 -5.66 5.75 -1.22
CA LEU A 221 -4.85 6.42 -2.23
C LEU A 221 -5.80 6.86 -3.34
N ILE A 222 -5.70 8.14 -3.72
CA ILE A 222 -6.78 8.80 -4.49
C ILE A 222 -7.04 8.14 -5.84
N GLN A 223 -6.00 7.70 -6.52
CA GLN A 223 -6.11 7.16 -7.87
C GLN A 223 -4.93 6.23 -8.14
N ASN A 224 -5.22 5.07 -8.72
CA ASN A 224 -4.20 4.15 -9.21
C ASN A 224 -3.60 4.65 -10.53
N GLU A 225 -2.28 4.58 -10.69
CA GLU A 225 -1.56 4.90 -11.93
C GLU A 225 -2.11 6.16 -12.62
N THR A 226 -1.92 7.31 -11.98
CA THR A 226 -2.65 8.56 -12.27
C THR A 226 -2.42 9.15 -13.66
N ASP A 227 -1.46 8.62 -14.41
CA ASP A 227 -0.95 9.16 -15.67
C ASP A 227 -1.26 8.27 -16.88
N ILE A 228 -1.93 7.13 -16.70
CA ILE A 228 -2.15 6.16 -17.78
C ILE A 228 -3.63 5.96 -18.13
N SER A 229 -3.86 5.84 -19.44
CA SER A 229 -5.13 5.37 -19.99
C SER A 229 -4.99 3.94 -20.52
N THR A 230 -5.80 3.02 -20.01
CA THR A 230 -5.64 1.59 -20.25
C THR A 230 -6.91 0.99 -20.88
N LYS A 231 -6.84 -0.29 -21.27
CA LYS A 231 -8.03 -1.02 -21.77
C LYS A 231 -8.93 -1.51 -20.64
N TYR A 232 -8.41 -1.52 -19.41
CA TYR A 232 -9.10 -1.92 -18.19
C TYR A 232 -9.47 -0.65 -17.41
N PRO A 233 -10.12 -0.75 -16.23
CA PRO A 233 -10.43 0.43 -15.44
C PRO A 233 -9.20 1.33 -15.23
N SER A 234 -9.30 2.61 -15.58
CA SER A 234 -8.24 3.60 -15.39
C SER A 234 -8.83 5.00 -15.31
N CYS A 235 -8.06 5.96 -14.79
CA CYS A 235 -8.44 7.38 -14.82
C CYS A 235 -7.18 8.23 -14.70
N VAL A 236 -7.00 9.13 -15.66
CA VAL A 236 -5.96 10.16 -15.59
C VAL A 236 -6.40 11.24 -14.60
N MET A 237 -5.55 11.51 -13.61
CA MET A 237 -5.77 12.53 -12.58
C MET A 237 -4.45 13.22 -12.25
N HIS A 238 -4.25 14.40 -12.83
CA HIS A 238 -3.03 15.18 -12.60
C HIS A 238 -2.90 15.66 -11.14
N PRO A 239 -1.67 15.93 -10.65
CA PRO A 239 -1.40 16.42 -9.30
C PRO A 239 -2.29 17.58 -8.85
N GLU A 240 -2.52 18.58 -9.70
CA GLU A 240 -3.40 19.73 -9.44
C GLU A 240 -4.85 19.31 -9.14
N GLN A 241 -5.40 18.42 -9.98
CA GLN A 241 -6.77 17.94 -9.80
C GLN A 241 -6.90 17.09 -8.53
N MET A 242 -5.89 16.27 -8.24
CA MET A 242 -5.82 15.47 -7.02
C MET A 242 -5.76 16.37 -5.78
N TYR A 243 -4.89 17.36 -5.75
CA TYR A 243 -4.80 18.34 -4.66
C TYR A 243 -6.14 19.05 -4.44
N LYS A 244 -6.75 19.59 -5.52
CA LYS A 244 -8.05 20.25 -5.47
C LYS A 244 -9.13 19.34 -4.86
N PHE A 245 -9.22 18.09 -5.34
CA PHE A 245 -10.17 17.11 -4.82
C PHE A 245 -9.93 16.80 -3.34
N VAL A 246 -8.68 16.54 -2.94
CA VAL A 246 -8.34 16.20 -1.56
C VAL A 246 -8.61 17.35 -0.61
N ALA A 247 -8.02 18.52 -0.88
CA ALA A 247 -8.06 19.65 0.02
C ALA A 247 -9.46 20.25 0.16
N SER A 248 -10.25 20.28 -0.92
CA SER A 248 -11.53 20.98 -0.93
C SER A 248 -12.75 20.08 -0.71
N TYR A 249 -12.62 18.75 -0.88
CA TYR A 249 -13.78 17.84 -0.85
C TYR A 249 -13.55 16.62 0.03
N LEU A 250 -12.50 15.85 -0.22
CA LEU A 250 -12.32 14.57 0.48
C LEU A 250 -11.92 14.74 1.95
N ARG A 251 -10.97 15.63 2.26
CA ARG A 251 -10.56 15.89 3.64
C ARG A 251 -11.73 16.44 4.48
N PRO A 252 -12.47 17.48 4.03
CA PRO A 252 -13.67 17.94 4.75
C PRO A 252 -14.72 16.85 4.97
N GLU A 253 -14.98 16.00 3.96
CA GLU A 253 -15.93 14.87 4.08
C GLU A 253 -15.49 13.86 5.16
N PHE A 254 -14.19 13.56 5.24
CA PHE A 254 -13.65 12.64 6.23
C PHE A 254 -13.69 13.26 7.64
N ASP A 255 -13.37 14.54 7.77
CA ASP A 255 -13.41 15.26 9.03
C ASP A 255 -14.85 15.37 9.58
N ASP A 256 -15.82 15.74 8.73
CA ASP A 256 -17.25 15.81 9.08
C ASP A 256 -17.78 14.46 9.59
N LYS A 257 -17.39 13.37 8.91
CA LYS A 257 -17.80 12.02 9.27
C LYS A 257 -16.92 11.36 10.34
N ASN A 258 -15.93 12.08 10.87
CA ASN A 258 -14.96 11.59 11.84
C ASN A 258 -14.24 10.28 11.39
N ILE A 259 -13.97 10.15 10.08
CA ILE A 259 -13.24 9.03 9.51
C ILE A 259 -11.73 9.25 9.74
N LYS A 260 -11.07 8.24 10.33
CA LYS A 260 -9.64 8.30 10.68
C LYS A 260 -8.70 7.69 9.64
N THR A 261 -9.26 7.10 8.58
CA THR A 261 -8.49 6.58 7.45
C THR A 261 -7.63 7.69 6.85
N GLU A 262 -6.34 7.43 6.71
CA GLU A 262 -5.39 8.38 6.15
C GLU A 262 -5.67 8.59 4.65
N ILE A 263 -5.50 9.82 4.18
CA ILE A 263 -5.66 10.21 2.78
C ILE A 263 -4.28 10.41 2.16
N TRP A 264 -3.92 9.54 1.23
CA TRP A 264 -2.61 9.52 0.58
C TRP A 264 -2.74 9.97 -0.86
N ALA A 265 -1.73 10.70 -1.35
CA ALA A 265 -1.59 10.96 -2.78
C ALA A 265 -1.42 9.61 -3.51
N GLY A 266 -1.89 9.57 -4.76
CA GLY A 266 -2.16 8.35 -5.53
C GLY A 266 -1.00 7.34 -5.65
N THR A 267 -1.21 6.25 -6.38
CA THR A 267 -0.14 5.29 -6.66
C THR A 267 0.64 5.72 -7.90
N PHE A 268 1.50 6.72 -7.74
CA PHE A 268 2.20 7.32 -8.87
C PHE A 268 3.18 6.33 -9.51
N ARG A 269 3.08 6.13 -10.82
CA ARG A 269 4.13 5.43 -11.55
C ARG A 269 5.37 6.33 -11.59
N THR A 270 6.53 5.74 -11.42
CA THR A 270 7.82 6.46 -11.51
C THR A 270 8.55 6.16 -12.81
N TYR A 271 8.05 5.23 -13.62
CA TYR A 271 8.60 4.91 -14.92
C TYR A 271 8.07 5.88 -15.98
N GLY A 272 8.93 6.82 -16.41
CA GLY A 272 8.60 7.79 -17.46
C GLY A 272 7.63 8.89 -17.03
N ALA A 273 7.34 9.01 -15.73
CA ALA A 273 6.43 9.98 -15.16
C ALA A 273 7.07 10.70 -13.96
N LEU A 274 6.72 11.98 -13.80
CA LEU A 274 7.27 12.86 -12.76
C LEU A 274 6.19 13.35 -11.79
N ASP A 275 4.94 12.90 -11.91
CA ASP A 275 3.81 13.39 -11.14
C ASP A 275 4.04 13.32 -9.61
N ALA A 276 4.71 12.27 -9.13
CA ALA A 276 5.05 12.16 -7.71
C ALA A 276 6.03 13.26 -7.24
N LEU A 277 7.03 13.57 -8.06
CA LEU A 277 8.02 14.62 -7.77
C LEU A 277 7.37 16.00 -7.90
N GLU A 278 6.52 16.21 -8.91
CA GLU A 278 5.74 17.44 -9.06
C GLU A 278 4.85 17.68 -7.84
N PHE A 279 4.15 16.63 -7.38
CA PHE A 279 3.31 16.69 -6.20
C PHE A 279 4.13 16.98 -4.94
N ALA A 280 5.26 16.29 -4.76
CA ALA A 280 6.14 16.46 -3.60
C ALA A 280 6.84 17.83 -3.58
N ASN A 281 7.05 18.47 -4.73
CA ASN A 281 7.70 19.78 -4.81
C ASN A 281 6.79 20.96 -4.40
N LYS A 282 5.53 20.69 -4.00
CA LYS A 282 4.57 21.74 -3.59
C LYS A 282 4.12 21.52 -2.14
N ASP A 283 4.51 22.43 -1.24
CA ASP A 283 4.15 22.35 0.18
C ASP A 283 2.64 22.27 0.41
N ALA A 284 1.85 23.03 -0.34
CA ALA A 284 0.39 22.99 -0.24
C ALA A 284 -0.17 21.59 -0.52
N PHE A 285 0.47 20.84 -1.42
CA PHE A 285 0.03 19.51 -1.84
C PHE A 285 0.44 18.49 -0.77
N LEU A 286 1.70 18.53 -0.33
CA LEU A 286 2.21 17.71 0.76
C LEU A 286 1.40 17.88 2.06
N ASN A 287 0.96 19.10 2.36
CA ASN A 287 0.18 19.39 3.56
C ASN A 287 -1.27 18.92 3.47
N ALA A 288 -1.80 18.67 2.27
CA ALA A 288 -3.16 18.17 2.09
C ALA A 288 -3.28 16.65 2.33
N VAL A 289 -2.19 15.90 2.19
CA VAL A 289 -2.15 14.43 2.28
C VAL A 289 -1.31 13.94 3.46
N ASP A 290 -1.60 12.72 3.90
CA ASP A 290 -0.91 12.04 4.99
C ASP A 290 0.33 11.27 4.52
N GLY A 291 0.42 10.97 3.22
CA GLY A 291 1.58 10.32 2.60
C GLY A 291 1.50 10.26 1.07
N ILE A 292 2.52 9.68 0.44
CA ILE A 292 2.62 9.53 -1.02
C ILE A 292 2.87 8.07 -1.41
N GLY A 293 2.04 7.54 -2.33
CA GLY A 293 2.25 6.24 -2.96
C GLY A 293 3.10 6.32 -4.23
N ILE A 294 4.01 5.36 -4.43
CA ILE A 294 4.78 5.20 -5.67
C ILE A 294 4.75 3.74 -6.16
N GLN A 295 4.94 3.54 -7.47
CA GLN A 295 4.93 2.25 -8.15
C GLN A 295 6.03 2.14 -9.20
N TYR A 296 6.49 0.92 -9.47
CA TYR A 296 7.48 0.61 -10.51
C TYR A 296 8.77 1.45 -10.36
N THR A 297 9.25 1.53 -9.12
CA THR A 297 10.28 2.47 -8.71
C THR A 297 11.69 1.91 -8.76
N ASN A 298 12.65 2.80 -8.51
CA ASN A 298 14.06 2.49 -8.40
C ASN A 298 14.70 3.34 -7.29
N THR A 299 15.88 2.93 -6.85
CA THR A 299 16.62 3.55 -5.75
C THR A 299 16.91 5.04 -5.98
N LYS A 300 17.16 5.45 -7.24
CA LYS A 300 17.38 6.87 -7.57
C LYS A 300 16.13 7.70 -7.32
N PHE A 301 14.98 7.23 -7.81
CA PHE A 301 13.71 7.94 -7.63
C PHE A 301 13.31 8.00 -6.15
N ILE A 302 13.52 6.92 -5.39
CA ILE A 302 13.31 6.93 -3.93
C ILE A 302 14.19 7.98 -3.26
N SER A 303 15.46 8.08 -3.65
CA SER A 303 16.38 9.08 -3.11
C SER A 303 15.93 10.51 -3.43
N ASP A 304 15.53 10.78 -4.67
CA ASP A 304 15.01 12.08 -5.09
C ASP A 304 13.73 12.44 -4.32
N MET A 305 12.81 11.47 -4.15
CA MET A 305 11.60 11.65 -3.34
C MET A 305 11.95 11.96 -1.88
N ASN A 306 12.86 11.21 -1.25
CA ASN A 306 13.24 11.43 0.15
C ASN A 306 13.77 12.85 0.41
N LEU A 307 14.38 13.50 -0.58
CA LEU A 307 14.82 14.89 -0.49
C LEU A 307 13.66 15.90 -0.56
N LEU A 308 12.58 15.56 -1.26
CA LEU A 308 11.44 16.47 -1.50
C LEU A 308 10.31 16.31 -0.49
N VAL A 309 10.06 15.09 -0.01
CA VAL A 309 8.86 14.78 0.81
C VAL A 309 8.92 15.37 2.23
N ASN A 310 10.03 15.96 2.66
CA ASN A 310 10.17 16.63 3.96
C ASN A 310 9.62 15.79 5.14
N ASN A 311 10.13 14.56 5.29
CA ASN A 311 9.69 13.56 6.27
C ASN A 311 8.24 13.06 6.11
N LYS A 312 7.51 13.46 5.06
CA LYS A 312 6.21 12.86 4.74
C LYS A 312 6.41 11.37 4.40
N PRO A 313 5.61 10.46 4.98
CA PRO A 313 5.70 9.03 4.67
C PRO A 313 5.52 8.72 3.18
N THR A 314 6.34 7.81 2.67
CA THR A 314 6.22 7.23 1.32
C THR A 314 5.92 5.74 1.40
N MET A 315 5.26 5.22 0.37
CA MET A 315 4.91 3.80 0.28
C MET A 315 5.15 3.27 -1.12
N HIS A 316 5.85 2.13 -1.23
CA HIS A 316 5.89 1.35 -2.47
C HIS A 316 4.61 0.51 -2.56
N THR A 317 3.74 0.83 -3.51
CA THR A 317 2.35 0.36 -3.53
C THR A 317 2.09 -0.76 -4.53
N GLU A 318 2.94 -0.89 -5.54
CA GLU A 318 2.92 -1.95 -6.53
C GLU A 318 4.28 -2.06 -7.22
N GLY A 319 4.80 -3.28 -7.30
CA GLY A 319 6.00 -3.60 -8.07
C GLY A 319 5.67 -4.20 -9.43
N VAL A 320 6.66 -4.35 -10.31
CA VAL A 320 6.42 -4.84 -11.68
C VAL A 320 5.71 -6.20 -11.66
N CYS A 321 4.56 -6.24 -12.33
CA CYS A 321 3.81 -7.46 -12.56
C CYS A 321 4.57 -8.36 -13.54
N TYR A 322 4.87 -9.57 -13.10
CA TYR A 322 5.45 -10.61 -13.94
C TYR A 322 4.38 -11.63 -14.33
N ASN A 323 4.69 -12.48 -15.32
CA ASN A 323 3.81 -13.55 -15.81
C ASN A 323 3.71 -14.78 -14.89
N GLY A 324 3.93 -14.63 -13.58
CA GLY A 324 3.78 -15.73 -12.62
C GLY A 324 4.76 -16.90 -12.75
N LYS A 325 5.85 -16.75 -13.53
CA LYS A 325 6.88 -17.81 -13.66
C LYS A 325 7.56 -18.18 -12.34
N ASN A 326 7.49 -17.31 -11.32
CA ASN A 326 8.03 -17.54 -9.97
C ASN A 326 9.53 -17.90 -9.99
N THR A 327 10.33 -17.14 -10.75
CA THR A 327 11.77 -17.38 -10.86
C THR A 327 12.58 -16.55 -9.86
N VAL A 328 13.80 -17.00 -9.57
CA VAL A 328 14.78 -16.24 -8.77
C VAL A 328 15.11 -14.89 -9.42
N GLU A 329 15.13 -14.80 -10.75
CA GLU A 329 15.30 -13.53 -11.45
C GLU A 329 14.19 -12.53 -11.12
N GLN A 330 12.93 -12.99 -11.08
CA GLN A 330 11.80 -12.15 -10.70
C GLN A 330 11.88 -11.71 -9.23
N ALA A 331 12.39 -12.58 -8.34
CA ALA A 331 12.62 -12.22 -6.94
C ALA A 331 13.68 -11.11 -6.82
N PHE A 332 14.82 -11.23 -7.50
CA PHE A 332 15.87 -10.20 -7.49
C PHE A 332 15.40 -8.89 -8.10
N LYS A 333 14.64 -8.92 -9.19
CA LYS A 333 14.11 -7.69 -9.80
C LYS A 333 13.15 -6.96 -8.85
N ARG A 334 12.26 -7.68 -8.16
CA ARG A 334 11.38 -7.07 -7.13
C ARG A 334 12.17 -6.48 -5.98
N LEU A 335 13.22 -7.16 -5.52
CA LEU A 335 14.08 -6.63 -4.47
C LEU A 335 14.74 -5.31 -4.90
N GLY A 336 15.24 -5.23 -6.15
CA GLY A 336 15.88 -4.01 -6.67
C GLY A 336 14.95 -2.82 -6.89
N GLU A 337 13.63 -2.98 -6.80
CA GLU A 337 12.69 -1.84 -6.80
C GLU A 337 12.69 -1.11 -5.45
N VAL A 338 13.05 -1.81 -4.36
CA VAL A 338 12.93 -1.32 -2.98
C VAL A 338 14.24 -1.34 -2.17
N ALA A 339 15.32 -1.90 -2.72
CA ALA A 339 16.60 -2.11 -2.04
C ALA A 339 17.82 -1.72 -2.88
#